data_AF-A0A1J0R4K8-F1
#
_entry.id   AF-A0A1J0R4K8-F1
#
_cell.length_a   1.000
_cell.length_b   1.000
_cell.length_c   1.000
_cell.angle_alpha   90.00
_cell.angle_beta   90.00
_cell.angle_gamma   90.00
#
_symmetry.space_group_name_H-M   'P 1'
#
loop_
_entity.id
_entity.type
_entity.pdbx_description
1 polymer ?
#
loop_
_entity_poly.entity_id
_entity_poly.type
_entity_poly.pdbx_seq_one_letter_code
_entity_poly.pdbx_strand_id
1 'polypeptide(L)'
;MATTQLCLLVAVATITFVPAAAEDNCTAATHKEIYVGELQKKLANKHTADHALKAQLIKAQLIAALAATTQQKLQAQGIVNLYRRCIERETIANRKATVEDLTKLADMALHFGRHDALKHQQATAVKPVAEQQANTGSAVVKAITLKGGTPGLTSSRCHIKEYSKATKTGDNHQHWAKQQLTLKKVEAVAGADRSTQNAARFCVRAQNNECTQQGAYVSIHGGKLSTTTAANPPTGAKKKSPADLTIFVGSDEKAQQFAVLDTELMQAARNQEPPSTSCNPHEQLEDLEFLEDAAAAADP
;
A
#
# COMPACT_ATOMS: atom_id res chain seq x y z
N MET A 1 5.53 -0.34 -42.49
CA MET A 1 5.51 0.36 -41.19
C MET A 1 5.10 -0.63 -40.11
N ALA A 2 6.05 -1.32 -39.45
CA ALA A 2 5.78 -2.12 -38.25
C ALA A 2 7.04 -2.65 -37.53
N THR A 3 8.25 -2.13 -37.80
CA THR A 3 9.50 -2.73 -37.26
C THR A 3 10.45 -1.75 -36.58
N THR A 4 10.14 -0.45 -36.57
CA THR A 4 11.00 0.57 -35.94
C THR A 4 10.56 0.99 -34.53
N GLN A 5 9.40 0.53 -34.03
CA GLN A 5 8.93 0.83 -32.67
C GLN A 5 9.42 -0.15 -31.59
N LEU A 6 9.90 -1.34 -31.95
CA LEU A 6 10.40 -2.31 -30.96
C LEU A 6 11.84 -2.04 -30.50
N CYS A 7 12.64 -1.31 -31.28
CA CYS A 7 14.04 -1.04 -30.94
C CYS A 7 14.22 0.10 -29.92
N LEU A 8 13.24 0.98 -29.74
CA LEU A 8 13.32 2.07 -28.75
C LEU A 8 12.97 1.62 -27.32
N LEU A 9 12.25 0.50 -27.15
CA LEU A 9 11.90 -0.03 -25.83
C LEU A 9 12.99 -0.94 -25.22
N VAL A 10 13.94 -1.41 -26.04
CA VAL A 10 15.05 -2.26 -25.57
C VAL A 10 16.33 -1.44 -25.30
N ALA A 11 16.50 -0.28 -25.93
CA ALA A 11 17.70 0.55 -25.75
C ALA A 11 17.71 1.40 -24.46
N VAL A 12 16.59 1.50 -23.73
CA VAL A 12 16.56 2.16 -22.40
C VAL A 12 16.94 1.18 -21.28
N ALA A 13 17.06 -0.12 -21.58
CA ALA A 13 17.40 -1.14 -20.58
C ALA A 13 18.90 -1.30 -20.30
N THR A 14 19.79 -0.61 -21.03
CA THR A 14 21.25 -0.90 -20.98
C THR A 14 22.14 0.27 -20.57
N ILE A 15 21.60 1.35 -20.00
CA ILE A 15 22.45 2.40 -19.41
C ILE A 15 22.60 2.12 -17.91
N THR A 16 23.70 1.44 -17.59
CA THR A 16 24.40 1.38 -16.29
C THR A 16 23.71 0.66 -15.12
N PHE A 17 23.57 -0.66 -15.23
CA PHE A 17 23.52 -1.53 -14.04
C PHE A 17 24.94 -1.80 -13.55
N VAL A 18 25.39 -1.05 -12.55
CA VAL A 18 26.45 -1.53 -11.65
C VAL A 18 25.84 -2.71 -10.87
N PRO A 19 26.46 -3.90 -10.82
CA PRO A 19 25.96 -4.99 -10.00
C PRO A 19 26.23 -4.63 -8.53
N ALA A 20 25.26 -3.99 -7.89
CA ALA A 20 25.22 -3.86 -6.45
C ALA A 20 24.84 -5.23 -5.85
N ALA A 21 25.51 -5.60 -4.76
CA ALA A 21 25.53 -6.92 -4.15
C ALA A 21 24.15 -7.59 -3.98
N ALA A 22 24.16 -8.92 -4.11
CA ALA A 22 23.02 -9.81 -3.95
C ALA A 22 22.58 -9.91 -2.47
N GLU A 23 21.74 -8.99 -2.01
CA GLU A 23 20.85 -9.24 -0.87
C GLU A 23 19.47 -9.62 -1.40
N ASP A 24 18.88 -10.71 -0.88
CA ASP A 24 17.51 -11.10 -1.20
C ASP A 24 16.56 -9.97 -0.78
N ASN A 25 16.08 -9.30 -1.80
CA ASN A 25 15.43 -8.00 -1.81
C ASN A 25 14.33 -7.77 -0.75
N CYS A 26 13.62 -8.81 -0.30
CA CYS A 26 12.50 -8.69 0.65
C CYS A 26 12.86 -9.06 2.11
N THR A 27 14.14 -9.26 2.41
CA THR A 27 14.63 -9.65 3.73
C THR A 27 15.09 -8.48 4.60
N ALA A 28 15.25 -7.29 4.01
CA ALA A 28 15.70 -6.11 4.74
C ALA A 28 14.68 -5.66 5.80
N ALA A 29 15.11 -5.63 7.06
CA ALA A 29 14.30 -5.21 8.20
C ALA A 29 13.78 -3.76 8.11
N THR A 30 14.39 -2.94 7.24
CA THR A 30 14.04 -1.53 7.01
C THR A 30 12.86 -1.32 6.05
N HIS A 31 12.38 -2.38 5.38
CA HIS A 31 11.27 -2.28 4.45
C HIS A 31 9.95 -2.11 5.21
N LYS A 32 9.27 -1.00 4.95
CA LYS A 32 7.95 -0.72 5.52
C LYS A 32 6.84 -1.37 4.70
N GLU A 33 7.17 -1.75 3.47
CA GLU A 33 6.38 -2.51 2.51
C GLU A 33 5.97 -3.90 3.05
N ILE A 34 6.70 -4.40 4.07
CA ILE A 34 6.34 -5.60 4.86
C ILE A 34 4.89 -5.51 5.37
N TYR A 35 4.46 -4.33 5.80
CA TYR A 35 3.11 -4.12 6.35
C TYR A 35 2.01 -4.42 5.31
N VAL A 36 2.12 -3.81 4.12
CA VAL A 36 1.15 -3.99 3.03
C VAL A 36 1.23 -5.41 2.46
N GLY A 37 2.43 -5.98 2.41
CA GLY A 37 2.65 -7.35 1.96
C GLY A 37 2.01 -8.41 2.87
N GLU A 38 2.09 -8.26 4.20
CA GLU A 38 1.40 -9.16 5.13
C GLU A 38 -0.14 -8.99 5.08
N LEU A 39 -0.63 -7.76 4.90
CA LEU A 39 -2.05 -7.52 4.62
C LEU A 39 -2.52 -8.25 3.35
N GLN A 40 -1.74 -8.17 2.26
CA GLN A 40 -2.04 -8.90 1.03
C GLN A 40 -2.12 -10.41 1.27
N LYS A 41 -1.17 -11.00 2.00
CA LYS A 41 -1.18 -12.45 2.31
C LYS A 41 -2.44 -12.86 3.08
N LYS A 42 -2.84 -12.04 4.07
CA LYS A 42 -4.07 -12.31 4.86
C LYS A 42 -5.33 -12.24 4.01
N LEU A 43 -5.45 -11.22 3.16
CA LEU A 43 -6.58 -11.09 2.25
C LEU A 43 -6.60 -12.20 1.19
N ALA A 44 -5.44 -12.57 0.64
CA ALA A 44 -5.35 -13.71 -0.28
C ALA A 44 -5.86 -14.99 0.39
N ASN A 45 -5.38 -15.31 1.60
CA ASN A 45 -5.86 -16.48 2.34
C ASN A 45 -7.36 -16.46 2.61
N LYS A 46 -7.94 -15.29 2.92
CA LYS A 46 -9.40 -15.11 3.09
C LYS A 46 -10.16 -15.48 1.81
N HIS A 47 -9.70 -15.03 0.65
CA HIS A 47 -10.41 -15.22 -0.62
C HIS A 47 -10.10 -16.55 -1.32
N THR A 48 -9.05 -17.28 -0.91
CA THR A 48 -8.69 -18.59 -1.47
C THR A 48 -9.00 -19.77 -0.55
N ALA A 49 -9.62 -19.53 0.62
CA ALA A 49 -10.01 -20.60 1.52
C ALA A 49 -11.07 -21.51 0.87
N ASP A 50 -10.97 -22.83 1.09
CA ASP A 50 -11.96 -23.78 0.59
C ASP A 50 -13.32 -23.55 1.27
N HIS A 51 -14.39 -23.62 0.48
CA HIS A 51 -15.75 -23.43 0.99
C HIS A 51 -16.13 -24.56 1.95
N ALA A 52 -16.70 -24.20 3.11
CA ALA A 52 -17.10 -25.15 4.15
C ALA A 52 -18.03 -26.28 3.65
N LEU A 53 -18.89 -26.00 2.66
CA LEU A 53 -19.84 -26.96 2.09
C LEU A 53 -19.23 -27.88 1.03
N LYS A 54 -18.00 -27.63 0.56
CA LYS A 54 -17.39 -28.42 -0.53
C LYS A 54 -17.25 -29.91 -0.16
N ALA A 55 -16.89 -30.19 1.09
CA ALA A 55 -16.83 -31.57 1.59
C ALA A 55 -18.23 -32.22 1.69
N GLN A 56 -19.25 -31.45 2.07
CA GLN A 56 -20.63 -31.93 2.17
C GLN A 56 -21.24 -32.16 0.79
N LEU A 57 -20.95 -31.30 -0.18
CA LEU A 57 -21.31 -31.48 -1.59
C LEU A 57 -20.74 -32.79 -2.14
N ILE A 58 -19.45 -33.08 -1.92
CA ILE A 58 -18.82 -34.34 -2.38
C ILE A 58 -19.49 -35.55 -1.73
N LYS A 59 -19.79 -35.50 -0.43
CA LYS A 59 -20.52 -36.57 0.26
C LYS A 59 -21.92 -36.77 -0.33
N ALA A 60 -22.66 -35.69 -0.57
CA ALA A 60 -24.00 -35.76 -1.17
C ALA A 60 -23.96 -36.31 -2.61
N GLN A 61 -22.97 -35.93 -3.40
CA GLN A 61 -22.75 -36.47 -4.75
C GLN A 61 -22.44 -37.98 -4.71
N LEU A 62 -21.64 -38.42 -3.74
CA LEU A 62 -21.35 -39.84 -3.55
C LEU A 62 -22.60 -40.61 -3.14
N ILE A 63 -23.41 -40.08 -2.20
CA ILE A 63 -24.68 -40.67 -1.79
C ILE A 63 -25.64 -40.77 -2.98
N ALA A 64 -25.77 -39.70 -3.78
CA ALA A 64 -26.62 -39.69 -4.97
C ALA A 64 -26.17 -40.73 -6.02
N ALA A 65 -24.85 -40.94 -6.16
CA ALA A 65 -24.30 -41.94 -7.08
C ALA A 65 -24.49 -43.39 -6.60
N LEU A 66 -24.53 -43.61 -5.27
CA LEU A 66 -24.68 -44.92 -4.64
C LEU A 66 -26.13 -45.26 -4.26
N ALA A 67 -27.07 -44.32 -4.44
CA ALA A 67 -28.47 -44.50 -4.07
C ALA A 67 -29.11 -45.68 -4.83
N ALA A 68 -29.77 -46.58 -4.09
CA ALA A 68 -30.32 -47.82 -4.63
C ALA A 68 -31.70 -47.61 -5.29
N THR A 69 -32.43 -46.55 -4.91
CA THR A 69 -33.78 -46.26 -5.42
C THR A 69 -33.84 -44.90 -6.10
N THR A 70 -34.77 -44.74 -7.04
CA THR A 70 -35.03 -43.47 -7.73
C THR A 70 -35.37 -42.36 -6.74
N GLN A 71 -36.12 -42.66 -5.68
CA GLN A 71 -36.52 -41.70 -4.66
C GLN A 71 -35.33 -41.20 -3.82
N GLN A 72 -34.47 -42.11 -3.35
CA GLN A 72 -33.24 -41.74 -2.64
C GLN A 72 -32.29 -40.95 -3.55
N LYS A 73 -32.25 -41.28 -4.84
CA LYS A 73 -31.46 -40.54 -5.82
C LYS A 73 -31.98 -39.12 -5.99
N LEU A 74 -33.29 -38.92 -6.11
CA LEU A 74 -33.91 -37.59 -6.22
C LEU A 74 -33.67 -36.73 -4.97
N GLN A 75 -33.86 -37.30 -3.77
CA GLN A 75 -33.57 -36.62 -2.50
C GLN A 75 -32.11 -36.18 -2.41
N ALA A 76 -31.18 -37.10 -2.69
CA ALA A 76 -29.75 -36.80 -2.66
C ALA A 76 -29.36 -35.78 -3.74
N GLN A 77 -30.01 -35.81 -4.91
CA GLN A 77 -29.82 -34.81 -5.97
C GLN A 77 -30.29 -33.41 -5.54
N GLY A 78 -31.42 -33.31 -4.82
CA GLY A 78 -31.90 -32.07 -4.21
C GLY A 78 -30.89 -31.48 -3.24
N ILE A 79 -30.33 -32.31 -2.34
CA ILE A 79 -29.26 -31.90 -1.41
C ILE A 79 -28.01 -31.43 -2.17
N VAL A 80 -27.61 -32.12 -3.24
CA VAL A 80 -26.48 -31.72 -4.10
C VAL A 80 -26.73 -30.35 -4.74
N ASN A 81 -27.94 -30.11 -5.25
CA ASN A 81 -28.29 -28.84 -5.88
C ASN A 81 -28.32 -27.70 -4.86
N LEU A 82 -28.89 -27.92 -3.66
CA LEU A 82 -28.85 -26.94 -2.57
C LEU A 82 -27.42 -26.53 -2.22
N TYR A 83 -26.53 -27.51 -1.99
CA TYR A 83 -25.13 -27.22 -1.71
C TYR A 83 -24.45 -26.49 -2.88
N ARG A 84 -24.74 -26.87 -4.12
CA ARG A 84 -24.18 -26.19 -5.31
C ARG A 84 -24.64 -24.73 -5.39
N ARG A 85 -25.94 -24.45 -5.25
CA ARG A 85 -26.51 -23.09 -5.29
C ARG A 85 -25.95 -22.21 -4.17
N CYS A 86 -25.84 -22.77 -2.97
CA CYS A 86 -25.17 -22.13 -1.85
C CYS A 86 -23.73 -21.74 -2.18
N ILE A 87 -22.95 -22.70 -2.69
CA ILE A 87 -21.55 -22.47 -3.08
C ILE A 87 -21.45 -21.41 -4.17
N GLU A 88 -22.34 -21.42 -5.16
CA GLU A 88 -22.35 -20.44 -6.25
C GLU A 88 -22.69 -19.03 -5.76
N ARG A 89 -23.70 -18.87 -4.90
CA ARG A 89 -24.07 -17.59 -4.29
C ARG A 89 -22.95 -17.02 -3.44
N GLU A 90 -22.39 -17.83 -2.54
CA GLU A 90 -21.21 -17.44 -1.75
C GLU A 90 -20.03 -17.10 -2.65
N THR A 91 -19.81 -17.82 -3.76
CA THR A 91 -18.75 -17.51 -4.71
C THR A 91 -18.94 -16.15 -5.36
N ILE A 92 -20.17 -15.77 -5.73
CA ILE A 92 -20.47 -14.45 -6.31
C ILE A 92 -20.26 -13.34 -5.27
N ALA A 93 -20.80 -13.52 -4.06
CA ALA A 93 -20.60 -12.57 -2.95
C ALA A 93 -19.11 -12.42 -2.59
N ASN A 94 -18.38 -13.54 -2.51
CA ASN A 94 -16.94 -13.55 -2.29
C ASN A 94 -16.18 -12.84 -3.41
N ARG A 95 -16.56 -13.00 -4.68
CA ARG A 95 -15.94 -12.26 -5.79
C ARG A 95 -16.10 -10.75 -5.63
N LYS A 96 -17.30 -10.28 -5.27
CA LYS A 96 -17.54 -8.85 -5.01
C LYS A 96 -16.67 -8.34 -3.86
N ALA A 97 -16.69 -9.04 -2.72
CA ALA A 97 -15.85 -8.70 -1.56
C ALA A 97 -14.35 -8.74 -1.90
N THR A 98 -13.92 -9.69 -2.73
CA THR A 98 -12.53 -9.79 -3.21
C THR A 98 -12.14 -8.55 -4.01
N VAL A 99 -12.99 -8.12 -4.95
CA VAL A 99 -12.71 -6.93 -5.76
C VAL A 99 -12.63 -5.67 -4.88
N GLU A 100 -13.54 -5.52 -3.92
CA GLU A 100 -13.55 -4.39 -2.99
C GLU A 100 -12.27 -4.36 -2.12
N ASP A 101 -11.91 -5.48 -1.49
CA ASP A 101 -10.73 -5.59 -0.63
C ASP A 101 -9.42 -5.41 -1.43
N LEU A 102 -9.32 -5.96 -2.64
CA LEU A 102 -8.15 -5.78 -3.51
C LEU A 102 -8.00 -4.34 -4.03
N THR A 103 -9.12 -3.66 -4.30
CA THR A 103 -9.09 -2.25 -4.71
C THR A 103 -8.55 -1.37 -3.57
N LYS A 104 -9.03 -1.58 -2.35
CA LYS A 104 -8.52 -0.89 -1.15
C LYS A 104 -7.04 -1.19 -0.92
N LEU A 105 -6.62 -2.44 -1.12
CA LEU A 105 -5.21 -2.84 -1.01
C LEU A 105 -4.34 -2.13 -2.06
N ALA A 106 -4.82 -1.95 -3.29
CA ALA A 106 -4.12 -1.19 -4.32
C ALA A 106 -4.01 0.30 -3.97
N ASP A 107 -5.05 0.90 -3.38
CA ASP A 107 -5.00 2.27 -2.90
C ASP A 107 -4.01 2.43 -1.72
N MET A 108 -4.01 1.48 -0.78
CA MET A 108 -3.03 1.38 0.30
C MET A 108 -1.59 1.33 -0.27
N ALA A 109 -1.35 0.50 -1.28
CA ALA A 109 -0.07 0.42 -1.98
C ALA A 109 0.37 1.75 -2.60
N LEU A 110 -0.57 2.46 -3.25
CA LEU A 110 -0.31 3.78 -3.83
C LEU A 110 0.13 4.79 -2.76
N HIS A 111 -0.51 4.77 -1.59
CA HIS A 111 -0.11 5.62 -0.46
C HIS A 111 1.29 5.28 0.07
N PHE A 112 1.67 4.01 0.13
CA PHE A 112 3.04 3.60 0.47
C PHE A 112 4.06 4.04 -0.61
N GLY A 113 3.72 3.98 -1.89
CA GLY A 113 4.57 4.54 -2.95
C GLY A 113 4.78 6.06 -2.80
N ARG A 114 3.73 6.80 -2.42
CA ARG A 114 3.84 8.24 -2.09
C ARG A 114 4.67 8.47 -0.83
N HIS A 115 4.55 7.61 0.18
CA HIS A 115 5.38 7.68 1.38
C HIS A 115 6.86 7.63 1.04
N ASP A 116 7.28 6.71 0.18
CA ASP A 116 8.69 6.56 -0.18
C ASP A 116 9.24 7.81 -0.87
N ALA A 117 8.46 8.42 -1.77
CA ALA A 117 8.83 9.70 -2.37
C ALA A 117 8.97 10.81 -1.30
N LEU A 118 7.99 10.92 -0.40
CA LEU A 118 7.97 11.95 0.65
C LEU A 118 9.05 11.74 1.73
N LYS A 119 9.45 10.49 2.00
CA LYS A 119 10.51 10.13 2.94
C LYS A 119 11.86 10.75 2.55
N HIS A 120 12.13 10.85 1.25
CA HIS A 120 13.30 11.56 0.74
C HIS A 120 13.09 13.07 0.77
N GLN A 121 11.92 13.54 0.33
CA GLN A 121 11.61 14.97 0.27
C GLN A 121 11.73 15.64 1.64
N GLN A 122 11.27 15.01 2.72
CA GLN A 122 11.34 15.60 4.07
C GLN A 122 12.78 15.85 4.57
N ALA A 123 13.77 15.15 4.01
CA ALA A 123 15.19 15.34 4.35
C ALA A 123 15.88 16.40 3.48
N THR A 124 15.20 16.97 2.48
CA THR A 124 15.81 17.91 1.53
C THR A 124 16.13 19.26 2.17
N ALA A 125 17.30 19.79 1.83
CA ALA A 125 17.79 21.08 2.29
C ALA A 125 18.65 21.74 1.22
N VAL A 126 18.66 23.07 1.20
CA VAL A 126 19.55 23.86 0.35
C VAL A 126 20.98 23.75 0.87
N LYS A 127 21.92 23.50 -0.03
CA LYS A 127 23.36 23.55 0.26
C LYS A 127 23.79 25.01 0.40
N PRO A 128 24.49 25.38 1.48
CA PRO A 128 25.04 26.73 1.58
C PRO A 128 26.10 26.95 0.50
N VAL A 129 26.11 28.14 -0.09
CA VAL A 129 27.15 28.58 -1.02
C VAL A 129 27.92 29.72 -0.37
N ALA A 130 29.24 29.54 -0.29
CA ALA A 130 30.16 30.53 0.25
C ALA A 130 30.08 31.87 -0.51
N GLU A 131 30.35 32.96 0.23
CA GLU A 131 30.22 34.35 -0.22
C GLU A 131 30.97 34.60 -1.54
N GLN A 132 30.31 35.28 -2.48
CA GLN A 132 30.91 35.69 -3.75
C GLN A 132 30.81 37.20 -3.88
N GLN A 133 31.92 37.85 -4.24
CA GLN A 133 31.94 39.29 -4.48
C GLN A 133 31.28 39.61 -5.83
N ALA A 134 30.24 40.45 -5.81
CA ALA A 134 29.38 40.81 -6.93
C ALA A 134 30.08 41.67 -8.01
N ASN A 135 31.25 42.25 -7.71
CA ASN A 135 31.97 43.18 -8.59
C ASN A 135 33.27 42.61 -9.18
N THR A 136 33.52 41.31 -9.07
CA THR A 136 34.61 40.65 -9.78
C THR A 136 34.15 40.32 -11.20
N GLY A 137 34.89 40.74 -12.22
CA GLY A 137 34.47 40.92 -13.62
C GLY A 137 34.01 39.69 -14.43
N SER A 138 33.52 38.63 -13.79
CA SER A 138 32.86 37.50 -14.46
C SER A 138 31.73 36.96 -13.59
N ALA A 139 30.52 36.93 -14.13
CA ALA A 139 29.36 36.36 -13.46
C ALA A 139 29.55 34.85 -13.27
N VAL A 140 29.70 34.40 -12.02
CA VAL A 140 29.73 32.97 -11.69
C VAL A 140 28.31 32.51 -11.39
N VAL A 141 27.69 31.77 -12.30
CA VAL A 141 26.40 31.12 -12.05
C VAL A 141 26.61 29.99 -11.05
N LYS A 142 26.10 30.14 -9.82
CA LYS A 142 26.06 29.07 -8.83
C LYS A 142 24.61 28.61 -8.66
N ALA A 143 24.31 27.40 -9.10
CA ALA A 143 22.99 26.81 -8.93
C ALA A 143 22.70 26.50 -7.45
N ILE A 144 21.45 26.66 -7.05
CA ILE A 144 20.95 26.13 -5.77
C ILE A 144 21.04 24.61 -5.87
N THR A 145 21.88 24.00 -5.03
CA THR A 145 22.06 22.55 -4.96
C THR A 145 21.51 22.02 -3.65
N LEU A 146 21.16 20.73 -3.62
CA LEU A 146 20.76 20.06 -2.38
C LEU A 146 21.98 19.79 -1.49
N LYS A 147 21.84 19.99 -0.17
CA LYS A 147 22.88 19.73 0.86
C LYS A 147 23.23 18.24 0.99
N GLY A 148 22.46 17.37 0.33
CA GLY A 148 22.58 15.91 0.29
C GLY A 148 21.24 15.29 -0.14
N GLY A 149 21.20 13.96 -0.21
CA GLY A 149 20.01 13.19 -0.61
C GLY A 149 20.06 12.74 -2.08
N THR A 150 19.49 11.57 -2.34
CA THR A 150 19.27 11.06 -3.69
C THR A 150 18.12 11.84 -4.34
N PRO A 151 18.29 12.39 -5.55
CA PRO A 151 17.21 13.01 -6.28
C PRO A 151 16.28 11.92 -6.82
N GLY A 152 15.36 11.44 -5.99
CA GLY A 152 14.28 10.57 -6.47
C GLY A 152 13.98 9.35 -5.60
N LEU A 153 13.11 8.52 -6.19
CA LEU A 153 12.62 7.25 -5.66
C LEU A 153 13.81 6.35 -5.30
N THR A 154 13.72 5.68 -4.15
CA THR A 154 14.70 4.66 -3.79
C THR A 154 14.78 3.60 -4.88
N SER A 155 15.96 3.00 -5.04
CA SER A 155 16.07 1.70 -5.70
C SER A 155 15.54 0.58 -4.80
N SER A 156 14.58 0.83 -3.88
CA SER A 156 13.93 -0.23 -3.10
C SER A 156 13.25 -1.13 -4.11
N ARG A 157 13.73 -2.37 -4.22
CA ARG A 157 13.25 -3.28 -5.26
C ARG A 157 12.14 -4.19 -4.72
N CYS A 158 11.90 -4.31 -3.40
CA CYS A 158 10.88 -5.22 -2.87
C CYS A 158 9.48 -4.63 -3.01
N HIS A 159 9.00 -4.57 -4.25
CA HIS A 159 7.63 -4.23 -4.53
C HIS A 159 6.68 -5.30 -3.99
N ILE A 160 5.43 -4.93 -3.76
CA ILE A 160 4.36 -5.79 -3.21
C ILE A 160 4.27 -7.15 -3.95
N LYS A 161 4.43 -7.13 -5.27
CA LYS A 161 4.44 -8.34 -6.10
C LYS A 161 5.61 -9.29 -5.77
N GLU A 162 6.77 -8.75 -5.42
CA GLU A 162 7.94 -9.54 -5.03
C GLU A 162 7.79 -10.04 -3.60
N TYR A 163 7.27 -9.21 -2.69
CA TYR A 163 7.00 -9.59 -1.30
C TYR A 163 5.99 -10.74 -1.20
N SER A 164 4.92 -10.70 -1.98
CA SER A 164 3.89 -11.76 -1.97
C SER A 164 4.39 -13.13 -2.45
N LYS A 165 5.50 -13.16 -3.20
CA LYS A 165 6.14 -14.40 -3.68
C LYS A 165 7.40 -14.77 -2.90
N ALA A 166 7.83 -13.92 -1.98
CA ALA A 166 9.06 -14.14 -1.22
C ALA A 166 8.90 -15.36 -0.31
N THR A 167 9.77 -16.35 -0.49
CA THR A 167 9.84 -17.56 0.35
C THR A 167 10.40 -17.26 1.74
N LYS A 168 11.16 -16.17 1.87
CA LYS A 168 11.63 -15.60 3.15
C LYS A 168 11.35 -14.10 3.15
N THR A 169 10.78 -13.62 4.25
CA THR A 169 10.57 -12.19 4.52
C THR A 169 11.38 -11.83 5.76
N GLY A 170 11.88 -10.60 5.84
CA GLY A 170 12.72 -10.16 6.96
C GLY A 170 12.06 -10.42 8.32
N ASP A 171 12.85 -10.53 9.38
CA ASP A 171 12.38 -10.94 10.72
C ASP A 171 11.23 -10.07 11.26
N ASN A 172 11.15 -8.82 10.81
CA ASN A 172 10.08 -7.88 11.16
C ASN A 172 8.68 -8.27 10.66
N HIS A 173 8.54 -9.27 9.77
CA HIS A 173 7.22 -9.78 9.38
C HIS A 173 6.44 -10.26 10.60
N GLN A 174 7.07 -10.83 11.63
CA GLN A 174 6.36 -11.29 12.83
C GLN A 174 5.75 -10.14 13.66
N HIS A 175 6.23 -8.91 13.46
CA HIS A 175 5.80 -7.73 14.19
C HIS A 175 4.73 -6.92 13.47
N TRP A 176 4.39 -7.26 12.22
CA TRP A 176 3.39 -6.55 11.40
C TRP A 176 2.05 -6.35 12.12
N ALA A 177 1.62 -7.36 12.88
CA ALA A 177 0.35 -7.31 13.61
C ALA A 177 0.32 -6.22 14.67
N LYS A 178 1.48 -5.90 15.27
CA LYS A 178 1.66 -4.83 16.27
C LYS A 178 1.94 -3.47 15.63
N GLN A 179 2.35 -3.42 14.36
CA GLN A 179 2.62 -2.16 13.68
C GLN A 179 1.36 -1.32 13.55
N GLN A 180 1.44 -0.07 14.01
CA GLN A 180 0.41 0.95 13.87
C GLN A 180 0.96 2.08 13.01
N LEU A 181 0.20 2.51 12.01
CA LEU A 181 0.62 3.61 11.16
C LEU A 181 0.58 4.91 11.97
N THR A 182 1.71 5.62 12.02
CA THR A 182 1.84 6.96 12.59
C THR A 182 2.06 7.95 11.45
N LEU A 183 1.09 8.81 11.20
CA LEU A 183 1.01 9.66 10.01
C LEU A 183 1.65 11.03 10.27
N LYS A 184 2.66 11.37 9.48
CA LYS A 184 3.34 12.67 9.50
C LYS A 184 3.09 13.42 8.20
N LYS A 185 2.61 14.65 8.30
CA LYS A 185 2.42 15.54 7.16
C LYS A 185 3.73 16.21 6.80
N VAL A 186 4.09 16.20 5.52
CA VAL A 186 5.26 16.90 4.99
C VAL A 186 4.81 18.25 4.42
N GLU A 187 5.34 19.34 4.97
CA GLU A 187 4.95 20.70 4.59
C GLU A 187 6.17 21.46 4.08
N ALA A 188 5.96 22.31 3.07
CA ALA A 188 7.01 23.17 2.56
C ALA A 188 7.40 24.20 3.62
N VAL A 189 8.71 24.41 3.77
CA VAL A 189 9.24 25.52 4.59
C VAL A 189 9.41 26.72 3.68
N ALA A 190 8.79 27.84 4.05
CA ALA A 190 8.98 29.09 3.32
C ALA A 190 10.44 29.56 3.40
N GLY A 191 10.96 30.07 2.29
CA GLY A 191 12.22 30.81 2.30
C GLY A 191 12.08 32.10 3.10
N ALA A 192 13.20 32.68 3.53
CA ALA A 192 13.23 33.95 4.25
C ALA A 192 14.02 35.02 3.47
N ASP A 193 13.55 36.26 3.56
CA ASP A 193 14.20 37.46 3.03
C ASP A 193 15.01 38.23 4.11
N ARG A 194 14.84 37.86 5.39
CA ARG A 194 15.50 38.47 6.56
C ARG A 194 16.32 37.44 7.37
N SER A 195 16.97 37.89 8.45
CA SER A 195 17.83 37.09 9.33
C SER A 195 17.07 36.05 10.18
N THR A 196 16.34 35.15 9.53
CA THR A 196 15.62 34.05 10.19
C THR A 196 16.51 32.82 10.24
N GLN A 197 16.73 32.27 11.43
CA GLN A 197 17.58 31.11 11.65
C GLN A 197 17.01 29.86 10.93
N ASN A 198 17.86 29.10 10.24
CA ASN A 198 17.55 27.81 9.57
C ASN A 198 16.66 27.84 8.30
N ALA A 199 16.26 29.01 7.81
CA ALA A 199 15.55 29.15 6.53
C ALA A 199 16.54 29.21 5.35
N ALA A 200 16.19 28.58 4.23
CA ALA A 200 16.93 28.77 2.99
C ALA A 200 16.74 30.22 2.52
N ARG A 201 17.83 30.93 2.23
CA ARG A 201 17.78 32.35 1.84
C ARG A 201 18.88 32.71 0.85
N PHE A 202 18.57 33.69 0.01
CA PHE A 202 19.52 34.39 -0.85
C PHE A 202 19.60 35.83 -0.37
N CYS A 203 20.79 36.36 -0.12
CA CYS A 203 20.92 37.76 0.27
C CYS A 203 22.24 38.41 -0.15
N VAL A 204 22.15 39.73 -0.32
CA VAL A 204 23.28 40.64 -0.56
C VAL A 204 23.87 41.07 0.80
N ARG A 205 25.18 41.30 0.86
CA ARG A 205 25.93 41.60 2.09
C ARG A 205 27.03 42.64 1.85
N ALA A 206 27.21 43.56 2.80
CA ALA A 206 28.27 44.57 2.76
C ALA A 206 29.62 44.02 3.25
N GLN A 207 29.65 43.38 4.42
CA GLN A 207 30.69 42.53 5.03
C GLN A 207 30.13 42.09 6.40
N ASN A 208 30.58 40.97 6.97
CA ASN A 208 30.16 40.45 8.29
C ASN A 208 28.75 39.85 8.37
N ASN A 209 28.53 38.69 7.75
CA ASN A 209 27.48 37.71 8.06
C ASN A 209 25.99 38.13 8.14
N GLU A 210 25.63 39.40 7.95
CA GLU A 210 24.26 39.90 7.99
C GLU A 210 23.77 40.25 6.58
N CYS A 211 22.49 39.97 6.33
CA CYS A 211 21.85 40.30 5.06
C CYS A 211 21.49 41.79 5.04
N THR A 212 21.91 42.50 3.99
CA THR A 212 21.71 43.94 3.83
C THR A 212 21.02 44.25 2.51
N GLN A 213 20.39 45.43 2.40
CA GLN A 213 19.79 45.87 1.13
C GLN A 213 20.83 46.34 0.10
N GLN A 214 22.06 46.60 0.54
CA GLN A 214 23.17 47.07 -0.28
C GLN A 214 24.46 46.35 0.14
N GLY A 215 25.28 45.91 -0.80
CA GLY A 215 26.51 45.20 -0.47
C GLY A 215 27.26 44.63 -1.67
N ALA A 216 28.55 44.36 -1.46
CA ALA A 216 29.46 43.87 -2.48
C ALA A 216 29.48 42.34 -2.60
N TYR A 217 28.77 41.60 -1.73
CA TYR A 217 28.78 40.14 -1.71
C TYR A 217 27.38 39.55 -1.85
N VAL A 218 27.29 38.38 -2.48
CA VAL A 218 26.07 37.57 -2.59
C VAL A 218 26.33 36.23 -1.90
N SER A 219 25.34 35.74 -1.13
CA SER A 219 25.43 34.46 -0.43
C SER A 219 24.11 33.68 -0.49
N ILE A 220 24.22 32.35 -0.54
CA ILE A 220 23.08 31.42 -0.37
C ILE A 220 23.27 30.71 0.96
N HIS A 221 22.31 30.86 1.86
CA HIS A 221 22.31 30.13 3.13
C HIS A 221 21.53 28.85 2.98
N GLY A 222 22.09 27.80 3.55
CA GLY A 222 21.41 26.52 3.63
C GLY A 222 20.24 26.56 4.61
N GLY A 223 19.20 25.79 4.31
CA GLY A 223 18.03 25.61 5.16
C GLY A 223 17.19 24.45 4.65
N LYS A 224 16.32 23.91 5.51
CA LYS A 224 15.40 22.83 5.10
C LYS A 224 14.38 23.36 4.10
N LEU A 225 14.02 22.52 3.13
CA LEU A 225 12.94 22.82 2.18
C LEU A 225 11.59 22.29 2.66
N SER A 226 11.59 21.39 3.65
CA SER A 226 10.39 20.81 4.20
C SER A 226 10.51 20.58 5.71
N THR A 227 9.35 20.57 6.37
CA THR A 227 9.19 20.19 7.77
C THR A 227 8.19 19.05 7.88
N THR A 228 8.17 18.38 9.02
CA THR A 228 7.23 17.30 9.32
C THR A 228 6.45 17.61 10.57
N THR A 229 5.13 17.62 10.46
CA THR A 229 4.19 17.76 11.57
C THR A 229 3.36 16.48 11.71
N ALA A 230 2.67 16.30 12.83
CA ALA A 230 1.68 15.24 12.94
C ALA A 230 0.53 15.54 11.97
N ALA A 231 0.09 14.55 11.20
CA ALA A 231 -1.09 14.71 10.36
C ALA A 231 -2.37 14.64 11.20
N ASN A 232 -3.51 15.04 10.63
CA ASN A 232 -4.83 14.84 11.20
C ASN A 232 -5.67 13.91 10.30
N PRO A 233 -6.01 12.69 10.73
CA PRO A 233 -5.67 12.05 12.00
C PRO A 233 -4.19 11.64 12.08
N PRO A 234 -3.60 11.55 13.29
CA PRO A 234 -2.18 11.25 13.47
C PRO A 234 -1.85 9.76 13.33
N THR A 235 -2.87 8.89 13.29
CA THR A 235 -2.68 7.44 13.26
C THR A 235 -3.71 6.74 12.38
N GLY A 236 -3.35 5.58 11.85
CA GLY A 236 -4.27 4.64 11.20
C GLY A 236 -5.01 3.73 12.19
N ALA A 237 -5.19 2.46 11.81
CA ALA A 237 -5.90 1.44 12.55
C ALA A 237 -5.29 1.22 13.95
N LYS A 238 -6.10 1.41 15.00
CA LYS A 238 -5.63 1.27 16.39
C LYS A 238 -5.24 -0.18 16.72
N LYS A 239 -4.10 -0.34 17.40
CA LYS A 239 -3.59 -1.63 17.91
C LYS A 239 -3.54 -1.61 19.44
N LYS A 240 -3.73 -2.78 20.09
CA LYS A 240 -3.69 -2.92 21.55
C LYS A 240 -2.29 -2.69 22.15
N SER A 241 -1.25 -3.04 21.41
CA SER A 241 0.16 -2.84 21.80
C SER A 241 0.94 -2.34 20.58
N PRO A 242 0.83 -1.04 20.26
CA PRO A 242 1.32 -0.49 19.00
C PRO A 242 2.85 -0.40 18.99
N ALA A 243 3.44 -0.80 17.86
CA ALA A 243 4.78 -0.43 17.46
C ALA A 243 4.67 0.59 16.32
N ASP A 244 5.23 1.77 16.49
CA ASP A 244 5.01 2.87 15.55
C ASP A 244 5.69 2.63 14.20
N LEU A 245 4.89 2.70 13.13
CA LEU A 245 5.36 2.72 11.75
C LEU A 245 5.11 4.10 11.17
N THR A 246 6.14 4.96 11.16
CA THR A 246 6.00 6.33 10.63
C THR A 246 5.75 6.31 9.13
N ILE A 247 4.64 6.89 8.69
CA ILE A 247 4.32 7.12 7.28
C ILE A 247 4.22 8.62 7.01
N PHE A 248 4.70 9.06 5.84
CA PHE A 248 4.70 10.45 5.41
C PHE A 248 3.58 10.66 4.39
N VAL A 249 2.80 11.72 4.58
CA VAL A 249 1.67 12.12 3.74
C VAL A 249 1.80 13.59 3.33
N GLY A 250 1.19 13.97 2.21
CA GLY A 250 1.26 15.34 1.69
C GLY A 250 0.19 16.30 2.22
N SER A 251 -0.88 15.78 2.83
CA SER A 251 -1.97 16.59 3.38
C SER A 251 -2.80 15.81 4.41
N ASP A 252 -3.64 16.52 5.16
CA ASP A 252 -4.54 15.91 6.15
C ASP A 252 -5.68 15.13 5.48
N GLU A 253 -6.15 15.55 4.30
CA GLU A 253 -7.12 14.76 3.51
C GLU A 253 -6.53 13.41 3.09
N LYS A 254 -5.25 13.38 2.72
CA LYS A 254 -4.54 12.14 2.43
C LYS A 254 -4.29 11.30 3.68
N ALA A 255 -4.11 11.92 4.83
CA ALA A 255 -4.05 11.21 6.11
C ALA A 255 -5.38 10.55 6.44
N GLN A 256 -6.50 11.25 6.27
CA GLN A 256 -7.85 10.75 6.50
C GLN A 256 -8.16 9.55 5.60
N GLN A 257 -7.92 9.69 4.28
CA GLN A 257 -8.11 8.60 3.31
C GLN A 257 -7.31 7.36 3.72
N PHE A 258 -6.05 7.58 4.10
CA PHE A 258 -5.15 6.49 4.43
C PHE A 258 -5.49 5.81 5.77
N ALA A 259 -5.91 6.57 6.78
CA ALA A 259 -6.34 6.03 8.07
C ALA A 259 -7.64 5.20 7.97
N VAL A 260 -8.58 5.64 7.13
CA VAL A 260 -9.81 4.87 6.83
C VAL A 260 -9.45 3.57 6.11
N LEU A 261 -8.64 3.65 5.04
CA LEU A 261 -8.18 2.47 4.30
C LEU A 261 -7.46 1.46 5.20
N ASP A 262 -6.56 1.93 6.07
CA ASP A 262 -5.87 1.06 7.04
C ASP A 262 -6.84 0.37 8.00
N THR A 263 -7.84 1.10 8.49
CA THR A 263 -8.86 0.55 9.39
C THR A 263 -9.68 -0.52 8.70
N GLU A 264 -10.18 -0.24 7.49
CA GLU A 264 -11.01 -1.17 6.72
C GLU A 264 -10.24 -2.43 6.32
N LEU A 265 -9.02 -2.29 5.80
CA LEU A 265 -8.18 -3.44 5.43
C LEU A 265 -7.79 -4.28 6.65
N MET A 266 -7.49 -3.64 7.78
CA MET A 266 -7.20 -4.36 9.03
C MET A 266 -8.41 -5.11 9.57
N GLN A 267 -9.62 -4.56 9.42
CA GLN A 267 -10.86 -5.26 9.76
C GLN A 267 -11.10 -6.43 8.80
N ALA A 268 -11.01 -6.20 7.49
CA ALA A 268 -11.17 -7.22 6.47
C ALA A 268 -10.17 -8.38 6.63
N ALA A 269 -8.92 -8.09 7.02
CA ALA A 269 -7.89 -9.09 7.27
C ALA A 269 -8.06 -9.87 8.60
N ARG A 270 -8.83 -9.35 9.56
CA ARG A 270 -9.19 -10.03 10.82
C ARG A 270 -10.44 -10.90 10.66
N ASN A 271 -11.39 -10.45 9.86
CA ASN A 271 -12.64 -11.15 9.61
C ASN A 271 -12.36 -12.35 8.68
N GLN A 272 -12.03 -13.49 9.29
CA GLN A 272 -11.95 -14.79 8.63
C GLN A 272 -13.30 -15.50 8.61
N GLU A 273 -14.36 -14.89 9.14
CA GLU A 273 -15.69 -15.48 9.06
C GLU A 273 -16.06 -15.64 7.59
N PRO A 274 -16.36 -16.88 7.14
CA PRO A 274 -16.94 -17.07 5.82
C PRO A 274 -18.18 -16.17 5.71
N PRO A 275 -18.48 -15.61 4.54
CA PRO A 275 -19.71 -14.85 4.38
C PRO A 275 -20.86 -15.70 4.89
N SER A 276 -21.58 -15.22 5.91
CA SER A 276 -22.75 -15.90 6.43
C SER A 276 -23.90 -15.68 5.45
N THR A 277 -23.81 -16.25 4.25
CA THR A 277 -24.99 -16.40 3.42
C THR A 277 -25.68 -17.64 3.96
N SER A 278 -26.75 -17.43 4.71
CA SER A 278 -27.53 -18.52 5.27
C SER A 278 -27.99 -19.46 4.16
N CYS A 279 -27.48 -20.68 4.15
CA CYS A 279 -28.01 -21.78 3.36
C CYS A 279 -29.34 -22.33 3.90
N ASN A 280 -30.04 -21.56 4.73
CA ASN A 280 -31.32 -21.93 5.30
C ASN A 280 -32.44 -21.61 4.30
N PRO A 281 -33.28 -22.59 3.92
CA PRO A 281 -34.43 -22.37 3.04
C PRO A 281 -35.38 -21.28 3.53
N HIS A 282 -35.54 -21.13 4.84
CA HIS A 282 -36.39 -20.11 5.45
C HIS A 282 -35.90 -18.67 5.21
N GLU A 283 -34.63 -18.50 4.88
CA GLU A 283 -34.00 -17.20 4.57
C GLU A 283 -33.93 -16.95 3.05
N GLN A 284 -34.45 -17.89 2.23
CA GLN A 284 -34.32 -17.94 0.77
C GLN A 284 -35.69 -17.95 0.06
N LEU A 285 -36.71 -17.32 0.65
CA LEU A 285 -38.11 -17.38 0.21
C LEU A 285 -38.38 -16.85 -1.23
N GLU A 286 -37.44 -16.09 -1.80
CA GLU A 286 -37.54 -15.53 -3.15
C GLU A 286 -36.86 -16.41 -4.23
N ASP A 287 -36.11 -17.44 -3.84
CA ASP A 287 -35.47 -18.38 -4.79
C ASP A 287 -36.34 -19.63 -4.92
N LEU A 288 -37.27 -19.59 -5.88
CA LEU A 288 -38.19 -20.70 -6.18
C LEU A 288 -37.44 -22.01 -6.45
N GLU A 289 -36.32 -21.97 -7.16
CA GLU A 289 -35.54 -23.18 -7.46
C GLU A 289 -34.83 -23.73 -6.20
N PHE A 290 -34.38 -22.85 -5.30
CA PHE A 290 -33.85 -23.28 -3.99
C PHE A 290 -34.94 -23.89 -3.10
N LEU A 291 -36.15 -23.35 -3.12
CA LEU A 291 -37.30 -23.90 -2.38
C LEU A 291 -37.74 -25.25 -2.96
N GLU A 292 -37.70 -25.42 -4.29
CA GLU A 292 -37.96 -26.70 -4.96
C GLU A 292 -36.91 -27.75 -4.61
N ASP A 293 -35.62 -27.40 -4.65
CA ASP A 293 -34.54 -28.31 -4.26
C ASP A 293 -34.61 -28.64 -2.74
N ALA A 294 -35.06 -27.70 -1.90
CA ALA A 294 -35.30 -27.91 -0.47
C ALA A 294 -36.48 -28.83 -0.20
N ALA A 295 -37.57 -28.69 -0.95
CA ALA A 295 -38.73 -29.58 -0.88
C ALA A 295 -38.34 -31.00 -1.34
N ALA A 296 -37.62 -31.13 -2.45
CA ALA A 296 -37.15 -32.41 -2.96
C ALA A 296 -36.18 -33.13 -1.99
N ALA A 297 -35.41 -32.37 -1.20
CA ALA A 297 -34.55 -32.92 -0.16
C ALA A 297 -35.31 -33.36 1.12
N ALA A 298 -36.52 -32.84 1.34
CA ALA A 298 -37.32 -33.07 2.55
C ALA A 298 -38.49 -34.05 2.35
N ASP A 299 -38.86 -34.35 1.10
CA ASP A 299 -39.97 -35.25 0.76
C ASP A 299 -39.55 -36.71 1.01
N PRO A 300 -40.12 -37.43 2.00
CA PRO A 300 -39.65 -38.73 2.48
C PRO A 300 -39.73 -39.86 1.46
#